data_AF-A0A377WGV7-F1
#
_entry.id   AF-A0A377WGV7-F1
#
_cell.length_a   1.000
_cell.length_b   1.000
_cell.length_c   1.000
_cell.angle_alpha   90.00
_cell.angle_beta   90.00
_cell.angle_gamma   90.00
#
_symmetry.space_group_name_H-M   'P 1'
#
loop_
_entity.id
_entity.type
_entity.pdbx_description
1 polymer ?
#
loop_
_entity_poly.entity_id
_entity_poly.type
_entity_poly.pdbx_seq_one_letter_code
_entity_poly.pdbx_strand_id
1 'polypeptide(L)'
;MNDAINHTACETLFTQARTHNGWLDKPVSDAQLQAVWDLMKMGPTSANCSPARIVFVRSAEGKRNFARRSPAAICRKPCRRR
;
A
#
# COMPACT_ATOMS: atom_id res chain seq x y z
N MET A 1 21.51 3.56 -17.81
CA MET A 1 21.59 2.09 -17.64
C MET A 1 21.01 1.79 -16.26
N ASN A 2 20.07 0.87 -16.15
CA ASN A 2 19.57 0.43 -14.84
C ASN A 2 20.47 -0.69 -14.34
N ASP A 3 21.13 -0.47 -13.21
CA ASP A 3 21.87 -1.51 -12.53
C ASP A 3 20.91 -2.48 -11.86
N ALA A 4 21.31 -3.75 -11.78
CA ALA A 4 20.55 -4.75 -11.05
C ALA A 4 20.47 -4.36 -9.57
N ILE A 5 19.28 -4.49 -8.98
CA ILE A 5 19.12 -4.35 -7.53
C ILE A 5 19.84 -5.50 -6.81
N ASN A 6 20.42 -5.21 -5.65
CA ASN A 6 21.18 -6.20 -4.89
C ASN A 6 20.28 -7.32 -4.32
N HIS A 7 20.91 -8.41 -3.86
CA HIS A 7 20.20 -9.57 -3.33
C HIS A 7 19.24 -9.23 -2.18
N THR A 8 19.68 -8.39 -1.23
CA THR A 8 18.86 -7.96 -0.08
C THR A 8 17.61 -7.19 -0.50
N ALA A 9 17.70 -6.36 -1.54
CA ALA A 9 16.54 -5.67 -2.11
C ALA A 9 15.55 -6.65 -2.75
N CYS A 10 16.04 -7.67 -3.47
CA CYS A 10 15.20 -8.73 -4.00
C CYS A 10 14.47 -9.50 -2.89
N GLU A 11 15.16 -9.82 -1.80
CA GLU A 11 14.54 -10.49 -0.65
C GLU A 11 13.44 -9.64 -0.02
N THR A 12 13.73 -8.35 0.20
CA THR A 12 12.79 -7.40 0.81
C THR A 12 11.52 -7.24 -0.01
N LEU A 13 11.65 -7.11 -1.34
CA LEU A 13 10.53 -6.77 -2.21
C LEU A 13 9.71 -7.98 -2.67
N PHE A 14 10.35 -9.14 -2.90
CA PHE A 14 9.71 -10.24 -3.63
C PHE A 14 9.61 -11.56 -2.86
N THR A 15 10.68 -12.02 -2.20
CA THR A 15 10.68 -13.39 -1.61
C THR A 15 10.28 -13.42 -0.15
N GLN A 16 10.65 -12.40 0.63
CA GLN A 16 10.33 -12.28 2.07
C GLN A 16 9.16 -11.35 2.35
N ALA A 17 8.67 -10.60 1.36
CA ALA A 17 7.47 -9.78 1.50
C ALA A 17 6.26 -10.64 1.90
N ARG A 18 5.52 -10.22 2.94
CA ARG A 18 4.30 -10.89 3.44
C ARG A 18 3.20 -9.86 3.68
N THR A 19 1.95 -10.28 3.51
CA THR A 19 0.79 -9.44 3.79
C THR A 19 0.76 -9.06 5.28
N HIS A 20 0.80 -7.76 5.57
CA HIS A 20 0.68 -7.26 6.94
C HIS A 20 -0.76 -7.41 7.45
N ASN A 21 -0.92 -8.09 8.59
CA ASN A 21 -2.21 -8.37 9.22
C ASN A 21 -2.64 -7.35 10.29
N GLY A 22 -1.85 -6.29 10.51
CA GLY A 22 -2.11 -5.28 11.52
C GLY A 22 -1.43 -3.96 11.17
N TRP A 23 -2.03 -2.87 11.65
CA TRP A 23 -1.56 -1.50 11.39
C TRP A 23 -1.03 -0.88 12.68
N LEU A 24 0.02 -0.06 12.54
CA LEU A 24 0.47 0.81 13.61
C LEU A 24 -0.46 2.03 13.72
N ASP A 25 -0.59 2.58 14.91
CA ASP A 25 -1.25 3.88 15.11
C ASP A 25 -0.31 5.03 14.70
N LYS A 26 0.10 5.01 13.44
CA LYS A 26 0.97 6.00 12.82
C LYS A 26 0.35 6.46 11.51
N PRO A 27 0.10 7.78 11.33
CA PRO A 27 -0.43 8.27 10.07
C PRO A 27 0.63 8.17 8.97
N VAL A 28 0.18 7.87 7.75
CA VAL A 28 0.98 8.02 6.53
C VAL A 28 0.92 9.48 6.10
N SER A 29 2.08 10.09 5.82
CA SER A 29 2.15 11.48 5.39
C SER A 29 1.78 11.65 3.92
N ASP A 30 1.39 12.87 3.52
CA ASP A 30 1.06 13.15 2.13
C ASP A 30 2.27 12.99 1.20
N ALA A 31 3.47 13.33 1.69
CA ALA A 31 4.71 13.10 0.95
C ALA A 31 4.96 11.61 0.67
N GLN A 32 4.65 10.73 1.63
CA GLN A 32 4.77 9.28 1.43
C GLN A 32 3.75 8.77 0.41
N LEU A 33 2.50 9.24 0.48
CA LEU A 33 1.46 8.87 -0.49
C LEU A 33 1.84 9.32 -1.91
N GLN A 34 2.36 10.54 -2.04
CA GLN A 34 2.82 11.09 -3.30
C GLN A 34 4.00 10.28 -3.86
N ALA A 35 4.99 9.93 -3.02
CA ALA A 35 6.12 9.09 -3.44
C ALA A 35 5.67 7.72 -3.96
N VAL A 36 4.71 7.07 -3.29
CA VAL A 36 4.14 5.80 -3.76
C VAL A 36 3.40 5.97 -5.09
N TRP A 37 2.62 7.05 -5.24
CA TRP A 37 1.93 7.35 -6.48
C TRP A 37 2.91 7.58 -7.65
N ASP A 38 3.99 8.33 -7.41
CA ASP A 38 4.98 8.64 -8.43
C ASP A 38 5.74 7.40 -8.92
N LEU A 39 5.96 6.41 -8.04
CA LEU A 39 6.50 5.12 -8.43
C LEU A 39 5.48 4.29 -9.22
N MET A 40 4.24 4.20 -8.74
CA MET A 40 3.23 3.32 -9.30
C MET A 40 2.69 3.80 -10.65
N LYS A 41 2.54 5.12 -10.86
CA LYS A 41 1.97 5.69 -12.10
C LYS A 41 2.78 5.36 -13.36
N MET A 42 4.06 5.00 -13.20
CA MET A 42 4.96 4.61 -14.29
C MET A 42 4.91 3.10 -14.58
N GLY A 43 4.05 2.35 -13.89
CA GLY A 43 3.88 0.91 -14.11
C GLY A 43 3.35 0.60 -15.51
N PRO A 44 3.86 -0.46 -16.18
CA PRO A 44 3.38 -0.84 -17.49
C PRO A 44 1.93 -1.33 -17.41
N THR A 45 1.08 -0.84 -18.30
CA THR A 45 -0.32 -1.27 -18.44
C THR A 45 -0.58 -1.81 -19.84
N SER A 46 -1.61 -2.64 -20.01
CA SER A 46 -2.01 -3.14 -21.33
C SER A 46 -2.23 -1.96 -22.29
N ALA A 47 -1.60 -2.00 -23.47
CA ALA A 47 -1.61 -0.91 -24.44
C ALA A 47 -1.26 0.48 -23.87
N ASN A 48 -0.55 0.53 -22.74
CA ASN A 48 -0.24 1.75 -21.99
C ASN A 48 -1.47 2.63 -21.68
N CYS A 49 -2.65 2.04 -21.49
CA CYS A 49 -3.91 2.77 -21.38
C CYS A 49 -4.14 3.44 -20.01
N SER A 50 -3.33 3.12 -18.99
CA SER A 50 -3.33 3.76 -17.67
C SER A 50 -4.73 3.97 -17.06
N PRO A 51 -5.54 2.89 -16.90
CA PRO A 51 -6.94 3.01 -16.51
C PRO A 51 -7.14 3.22 -15.01
N ALA A 52 -6.08 3.08 -14.19
CA ALA A 52 -6.17 3.15 -12.74
C ALA A 52 -6.74 4.50 -12.26
N ARG A 53 -7.66 4.44 -11.31
CA ARG A 53 -8.20 5.60 -10.58
C ARG A 53 -8.09 5.30 -9.10
N ILE A 54 -7.34 6.12 -8.37
CA ILE A 54 -7.00 5.85 -6.96
C ILE A 54 -7.51 7.00 -6.10
N VAL A 55 -8.17 6.66 -5.00
CA VAL A 55 -8.66 7.62 -4.00
C VAL A 55 -8.09 7.22 -2.65
N PHE A 56 -7.35 8.13 -2.00
CA PHE A 56 -6.82 7.94 -0.65
C PHE A 56 -7.85 8.38 0.39
N VAL A 57 -8.37 7.42 1.17
CA VAL A 57 -9.39 7.69 2.18
C VAL A 57 -8.75 7.88 3.55
N ARG A 58 -8.70 9.13 4.03
CA ARG A 58 -8.03 9.47 5.30
C ARG A 58 -8.99 9.76 6.45
N SER A 59 -10.21 10.24 6.15
CA SER A 59 -11.18 10.62 7.19
C SER A 59 -11.71 9.41 7.96
N ALA A 60 -12.00 9.61 9.24
CA ALA A 60 -12.56 8.58 10.09
C ALA A 60 -13.93 8.10 9.56
N GLU A 61 -14.77 9.03 9.10
CA GLU A 61 -16.06 8.72 8.49
C GLU A 61 -15.89 7.91 7.20
N GLY A 62 -14.99 8.33 6.31
CA GLY A 62 -14.67 7.60 5.09
C GLY A 62 -14.26 6.16 5.41
N LYS A 63 -13.27 5.97 6.28
CA LYS A 63 -12.82 4.64 6.71
C LYS A 63 -13.96 3.79 7.28
N ARG A 64 -14.86 4.37 8.08
CA ARG A 64 -16.06 3.68 8.60
C ARG A 64 -16.99 3.25 7.48
N ASN A 65 -17.25 4.11 6.50
CA ASN A 65 -18.09 3.82 5.35
C ASN A 65 -17.53 2.69 4.48
N PHE A 66 -16.21 2.67 4.23
CA PHE A 66 -15.54 1.58 3.51
C PHE A 66 -15.54 0.29 4.33
N ALA A 67 -15.18 0.34 5.61
CA ALA A 67 -15.13 -0.83 6.49
C ALA A 67 -16.49 -1.51 6.64
N ARG A 68 -17.59 -0.75 6.61
CA ARG A 68 -18.96 -1.31 6.63
C ARG A 68 -19.27 -2.17 5.40
N ARG A 69 -18.67 -1.84 4.25
CA ARG A 69 -18.95 -2.49 2.95
C ARG A 69 -17.98 -3.62 2.62
N SER A 70 -16.83 -3.71 3.31
CA SER A 70 -15.85 -4.77 3.11
C SER A 70 -16.12 -5.97 4.04
N PRO A 71 -16.03 -7.23 3.55
CA PRO A 71 -16.12 -8.40 4.42
C PRO A 71 -15.00 -8.34 5.47
N ALA A 72 -15.42 -8.31 6.73
CA ALA A 72 -14.56 -7.98 7.86
C ALA A 72 -13.55 -9.09 8.18
N ALA A 73 -12.24 -8.81 8.04
CA ALA A 73 -11.19 -9.60 8.70
C ALA A 73 -9.86 -8.87 8.93
N ILE A 74 -9.51 -7.85 8.13
CA ILE A 74 -8.12 -7.34 8.12
C ILE A 74 -7.89 -6.21 9.15
N CYS A 75 -8.89 -5.37 9.44
CA CYS A 75 -8.63 -4.05 10.04
C CYS A 75 -8.76 -3.94 11.58
N ARG A 76 -9.07 -5.03 12.31
CA ARG A 76 -9.42 -4.94 13.75
C ARG A 76 -8.46 -5.64 14.71
N LYS A 77 -7.36 -6.25 14.25
CA LYS A 77 -6.42 -6.85 15.20
C LYS A 77 -5.63 -5.74 15.89
N PRO A 78 -5.79 -5.51 17.22
CA PRO A 78 -4.92 -4.58 17.92
C PRO A 78 -3.49 -5.05 17.71
N CYS A 79 -2.61 -4.11 17.36
CA CYS A 79 -1.18 -4.33 17.26
C CYS A 79 -0.71 -5.00 18.55
N ARG A 80 -0.51 -6.33 18.54
CA ARG A 80 0.21 -7.00 19.63
C ARG A 80 1.61 -6.40 19.58
N ARG A 81 1.90 -5.48 20.51
CA ARG A 81 3.26 -5.04 20.81
C ARG A 81 4.09 -6.32 21.00
N ARG A 82 4.93 -6.62 20.03
CA ARG A 82 6.17 -7.33 20.30
C ARG A 82 7.19 -6.28 20.72
#